data_AF-A0A1L7AH56-F1
#
_entry.id   AF-A0A1L7AH56-F1
#
_cell.length_a   1.000
_cell.length_b   1.000
_cell.length_c   1.000
_cell.angle_alpha   90.00
_cell.angle_beta   90.00
_cell.angle_gamma   90.00
#
_symmetry.space_group_name_H-M   'P 1'
#
loop_
_entity.id
_entity.type
_entity.pdbx_description
1 polymer ?
#
loop_
_entity_poly.entity_id
_entity_poly.type
_entity_poly.pdbx_seq_one_letter_code
_entity_poly.pdbx_strand_id
1 'polypeptide(L)'
;MAAQVLLIYFGADGNSHLFRREGWSHQEPEIVWSMDDRCRLELSPELLPLRPGVPLRLEARGFPALNHESGHRVQRLRPVLNGTVLPEIVAQATGSFTLDLPPELLRTDAANDLVFEQPDASRPPSRPGQPPSGDTRRLAFAWQTLRLFPVPGVAATTAPTEGTHAAITLLIAGNHQARQLARNLARLRSLSGRLVPRHVGEGEDLASALAAAGEEGPVALWSQPSSGVAAPQGALAEGLRFPALQGHLHWPLLASDPRNRPERLWPGGRYGGALYTDRIAAGLAVEAERLKDGELYRRYLAASCEALDIAGDWAASDFAAWEQAEAGCEIRVAAEMRAMMRRAPLFNAPNDPAGVPFHLVTEALLRRTSLLDASVREAALEEYRQASRGWLGLSCTRQTPLHPEVARRLGLDWCDGDTCFAWFGNRWTFREYMLRYIRWQPWAR
;
A
#
# COMPACT_ATOMS: atom_id res chain seq x y z
N MET A 1 22.63 3.03 18.65
CA MET A 1 21.36 3.52 18.06
C MET A 1 21.42 3.30 16.56
N ALA A 2 20.47 2.55 15.99
CA ALA A 2 20.41 2.35 14.54
C ALA A 2 20.24 3.70 13.82
N ALA A 3 20.85 3.87 12.65
CA ALA A 3 20.63 5.06 11.84
C ALA A 3 19.18 5.07 11.35
N GLN A 4 18.44 6.12 11.67
CA GLN A 4 17.08 6.33 11.19
C GLN A 4 17.11 6.49 9.66
N VAL A 5 16.15 5.91 8.94
CA VAL A 5 16.07 5.98 7.47
C VAL A 5 14.67 6.43 7.08
N LEU A 6 14.54 7.45 6.23
CA LEU A 6 13.26 7.72 5.59
C LEU A 6 13.18 6.94 4.28
N LEU A 7 12.12 6.16 4.11
CA LEU A 7 11.86 5.36 2.92
C LEU A 7 10.51 5.71 2.32
N ILE A 8 10.55 6.17 1.07
CA ILE A 8 9.40 6.58 0.28
C ILE A 8 9.18 5.56 -0.84
N TYR A 9 7.99 4.98 -0.89
CA TYR A 9 7.54 4.06 -1.93
C TYR A 9 6.54 4.73 -2.85
N PHE A 10 6.79 4.66 -4.16
CA PHE A 10 5.97 5.35 -5.17
C PHE A 10 4.87 4.48 -5.79
N GLY A 11 4.98 3.15 -5.76
CA GLY A 11 3.89 2.26 -6.24
C GLY A 11 2.58 2.38 -5.45
N ALA A 12 1.47 1.87 -5.98
CA ALA A 12 0.11 1.96 -5.44
C ALA A 12 0.07 1.75 -3.92
N ASP A 13 0.67 0.66 -3.44
CA ASP A 13 0.75 0.32 -2.02
C ASP A 13 1.90 1.05 -1.29
N GLY A 14 2.22 2.27 -1.70
CA GLY A 14 3.33 3.07 -1.17
C GLY A 14 2.85 4.28 -0.37
N ASN A 15 3.80 4.98 0.26
CA ASN A 15 3.56 6.17 1.08
C ASN A 15 3.94 7.49 0.38
N SER A 16 4.30 7.47 -0.90
CA SER A 16 4.72 8.67 -1.64
C SER A 16 3.71 9.81 -1.63
N HIS A 17 2.40 9.51 -1.55
CA HIS A 17 1.34 10.52 -1.55
C HIS A 17 1.43 11.50 -0.36
N LEU A 18 2.12 11.14 0.73
CA LEU A 18 2.40 12.06 1.83
C LEU A 18 3.41 13.17 1.44
N PHE A 19 4.36 12.82 0.57
CA PHE A 19 5.50 13.66 0.23
C PHE A 19 5.31 14.38 -1.10
N ARG A 20 4.57 13.78 -2.03
CA ARG A 20 4.31 14.34 -3.36
C ARG A 20 3.48 15.63 -3.27
N ARG A 21 3.87 16.62 -4.07
CA ARG A 21 3.09 17.84 -4.32
C ARG A 21 2.74 17.89 -5.81
N GLU A 22 3.07 18.96 -6.53
CA GLU A 22 2.85 19.06 -7.98
C GLU A 22 3.84 18.25 -8.83
N GLY A 23 3.47 18.00 -10.09
CA GLY A 23 4.35 17.39 -11.10
C GLY A 23 4.45 15.87 -11.04
N TRP A 24 3.43 15.19 -10.51
CA TRP A 24 3.38 13.72 -10.40
C TRP A 24 2.15 13.16 -11.09
N SER A 25 2.30 12.01 -11.74
CA SER A 25 1.17 11.26 -12.27
C SER A 25 0.30 10.68 -11.17
N HIS A 26 -0.86 10.13 -11.57
CA HIS A 26 -1.57 9.19 -10.72
C HIS A 26 -0.65 8.01 -10.36
N GLN A 27 -0.97 7.34 -9.26
CA GLN A 27 -0.19 6.24 -8.74
C GLN A 27 -0.44 4.99 -9.59
N GLU A 28 0.63 4.37 -10.07
CA GLU A 28 0.59 3.11 -10.80
C GLU A 28 1.01 1.97 -9.84
N PRO A 29 0.77 0.68 -10.15
CA PRO A 29 0.97 -0.41 -9.20
C PRO A 29 2.35 -0.44 -8.52
N GLU A 30 3.42 -0.12 -9.24
CA GLU A 30 4.79 -0.20 -8.72
C GLU A 30 5.56 1.12 -8.76
N ILE A 31 5.03 2.13 -9.47
CA ILE A 31 5.73 3.38 -9.75
C ILE A 31 4.79 4.58 -9.73
N VAL A 32 5.37 5.77 -9.71
CA VAL A 32 4.73 7.03 -10.10
C VAL A 32 5.66 7.75 -11.06
N TRP A 33 5.12 8.27 -12.15
CA TRP A 33 5.89 9.12 -13.05
C TRP A 33 5.95 10.54 -12.52
N SER A 34 7.13 11.13 -12.58
CA SER A 34 7.25 12.59 -12.61
C SER A 34 6.83 13.10 -13.99
N MET A 35 6.06 14.19 -13.98
CA MET A 35 5.43 14.78 -15.16
C MET A 35 6.00 16.15 -15.46
N ASP A 36 5.90 16.53 -16.73
CA ASP A 36 6.28 17.83 -17.26
C ASP A 36 7.73 18.19 -16.91
N ASP A 37 8.05 19.47 -16.78
CA ASP A 37 9.41 19.97 -16.57
C ASP A 37 9.85 19.98 -15.10
N ARG A 38 8.96 19.66 -14.15
CA ARG A 38 9.27 19.68 -12.72
C ARG A 38 8.37 18.75 -11.92
N CYS A 39 8.92 18.12 -10.88
CA CYS A 39 8.14 17.49 -9.81
C CYS A 39 8.68 17.87 -8.44
N ARG A 40 7.80 17.88 -7.43
CA ARG A 40 8.11 18.41 -6.10
C ARG A 40 7.81 17.40 -4.99
N LEU A 41 8.80 17.17 -4.11
CA LEU A 41 8.65 16.47 -2.84
C LEU A 41 8.77 17.46 -1.69
N GLU A 42 7.85 17.39 -0.75
CA GLU A 42 7.93 18.11 0.52
C GLU A 42 8.27 17.12 1.63
N LEU A 43 9.39 17.37 2.31
CA LEU A 43 9.97 16.47 3.30
C LEU A 43 9.97 17.14 4.67
N SER A 44 9.05 16.73 5.54
CA SER A 44 8.95 17.31 6.89
C SER A 44 10.15 16.93 7.77
N PRO A 45 10.72 17.85 8.57
CA PRO A 45 11.90 17.59 9.40
C PRO A 45 11.72 16.43 10.38
N GLU A 46 10.52 16.25 10.94
CA GLU A 46 10.18 15.17 11.88
C GLU A 46 10.19 13.77 11.25
N LEU A 47 10.20 13.69 9.92
CA LEU A 47 10.29 12.45 9.16
C LEU A 47 11.71 12.19 8.66
N LEU A 48 12.52 13.24 8.56
CA LEU A 48 13.89 13.14 8.08
C LEU A 48 14.83 12.65 9.19
N PRO A 49 15.80 11.79 8.88
CA PRO A 49 16.77 11.31 9.86
C PRO A 49 17.89 12.34 10.09
N LEU A 50 17.49 13.59 10.39
CA LEU A 50 18.39 14.72 10.55
C LEU A 50 19.29 14.53 11.77
N ARG A 51 20.58 14.86 11.59
CA ARG A 51 21.54 14.99 12.69
C ARG A 51 22.33 16.28 12.46
N PRO A 52 22.59 17.10 13.49
CA PRO A 52 23.34 18.33 13.34
C PRO A 52 24.68 18.10 12.62
N GLY A 53 24.90 18.82 11.51
CA GLY A 53 26.13 18.75 10.73
C GLY A 53 26.37 17.45 9.95
N VAL A 54 25.41 16.52 9.89
CA VAL A 54 25.56 15.27 9.15
C VAL A 54 24.78 15.34 7.84
N PRO A 55 25.43 15.17 6.67
CA PRO A 55 24.73 15.13 5.39
C PRO A 55 23.75 13.95 5.34
N LEU A 56 22.66 14.12 4.60
CA LEU A 56 21.82 13.00 4.19
C LEU A 56 22.24 12.53 2.81
N ARG A 57 22.20 11.23 2.56
CA ARG A 57 22.26 10.67 1.21
C ARG A 57 20.88 10.24 0.79
N LEU A 58 20.47 10.77 -0.35
CA LEU A 58 19.33 10.30 -1.11
C LEU A 58 19.79 9.15 -2.00
N GLU A 59 19.11 8.01 -1.94
CA GLU A 59 19.25 6.88 -2.86
C GLU A 59 17.87 6.62 -3.47
N ALA A 60 17.73 6.79 -4.79
CA ALA A 60 16.47 6.57 -5.48
C ALA A 60 16.62 5.52 -6.56
N ARG A 61 15.56 4.71 -6.76
CA ARG A 61 15.45 3.70 -7.81
C ARG A 61 14.28 4.02 -8.72
N GLY A 62 14.48 3.86 -10.02
CA GLY A 62 13.42 4.05 -11.01
C GLY A 62 13.85 3.84 -12.45
N PHE A 63 13.03 4.33 -13.37
CA PHE A 63 13.15 4.10 -14.80
C PHE A 63 13.05 5.44 -15.54
N PRO A 64 14.07 5.87 -16.29
CA PRO A 64 13.96 7.06 -17.11
C PRO A 64 13.00 6.84 -18.29
N ALA A 65 12.25 7.87 -18.67
CA ALA A 65 11.41 7.90 -19.87
C ALA A 65 12.28 8.11 -21.11
N LEU A 66 12.93 7.04 -21.57
CA LEU A 66 13.80 7.10 -22.74
C LEU A 66 12.97 7.11 -24.03
N ASN A 67 13.29 8.01 -24.95
CA ASN A 67 12.70 8.06 -26.28
C ASN A 67 13.77 7.79 -27.34
N HIS A 68 13.87 6.53 -27.75
CA HIS A 68 14.83 6.11 -28.75
C HIS A 68 14.56 6.71 -30.14
N GLU A 69 13.31 7.06 -30.45
CA GLU A 69 12.92 7.62 -31.76
C GLU A 69 13.36 9.07 -31.91
N SER A 70 13.26 9.87 -30.83
CA SER A 70 13.77 11.25 -30.82
C SER A 70 15.28 11.35 -30.56
N GLY A 71 15.97 10.22 -30.40
CA GLY A 71 17.38 10.17 -30.04
C GLY A 71 17.66 10.51 -28.57
N HIS A 72 16.62 10.68 -27.74
CA HIS A 72 16.75 10.94 -26.30
C HIS A 72 17.13 9.64 -25.57
N ARG A 73 18.43 9.38 -25.50
CA ARG A 73 19.01 8.21 -24.81
C ARG A 73 19.28 8.42 -23.33
N VAL A 74 19.01 9.62 -22.83
CA VAL A 74 19.27 10.01 -21.45
C VAL A 74 18.11 10.83 -20.93
N GLN A 75 17.89 10.76 -19.61
CA GLN A 75 17.01 11.65 -18.88
C GLN A 75 17.84 12.40 -17.84
N ARG A 76 17.86 13.73 -17.92
CA ARG A 76 18.47 14.57 -16.90
C ARG A 76 17.46 14.92 -15.81
N LEU A 77 17.91 14.83 -14.56
CA LEU A 77 17.21 15.33 -13.38
C LEU A 77 18.11 16.38 -12.73
N ARG A 78 17.60 17.59 -12.52
CA ARG A 78 18.30 18.67 -11.80
C ARG A 78 17.63 18.85 -10.45
N PRO A 79 18.20 18.29 -9.37
CA PRO A 79 17.62 18.43 -8.05
C PRO A 79 17.84 19.86 -7.53
N VAL A 80 16.83 20.43 -6.92
CA VAL A 80 16.88 21.73 -6.25
C VAL A 80 16.35 21.54 -4.83
N LEU A 81 17.19 21.74 -3.83
CA LEU A 81 16.84 21.63 -2.42
C LEU A 81 16.73 23.01 -1.80
N ASN A 82 15.53 23.37 -1.32
CA ASN A 82 15.24 24.66 -0.69
C ASN A 82 15.70 25.87 -1.53
N GLY A 83 15.57 25.76 -2.86
CA GLY A 83 15.98 26.79 -3.83
C GLY A 83 17.44 26.71 -4.28
N THR A 84 18.24 25.80 -3.71
CA THR A 84 19.66 25.61 -4.09
C THR A 84 19.80 24.44 -5.07
N VAL A 85 20.42 24.69 -6.22
CA VAL A 85 20.66 23.67 -7.25
C VAL A 85 21.75 22.70 -6.79
N LEU A 86 21.46 21.40 -6.87
CA LEU A 86 22.39 20.30 -6.56
C LEU A 86 22.97 19.70 -7.85
N PRO A 87 23.99 18.83 -7.76
CA PRO A 87 24.57 18.18 -8.94
C PRO A 87 23.51 17.46 -9.80
N GLU A 88 23.60 17.65 -11.12
CA GLU A 88 22.70 17.03 -12.10
C GLU A 88 22.91 15.50 -12.13
N ILE A 89 21.80 14.76 -12.23
CA ILE A 89 21.78 13.31 -12.39
C ILE A 89 21.40 12.98 -13.83
N VAL A 90 22.18 12.10 -14.47
CA VAL A 90 21.93 11.63 -15.83
C VAL A 90 21.59 10.15 -15.80
N ALA A 91 20.33 9.81 -16.05
CA ALA A 91 19.84 8.44 -16.08
C ALA A 91 19.76 7.93 -17.52
N GLN A 92 20.46 6.83 -17.82
CA GLN A 92 20.50 6.22 -19.17
C GLN A 92 19.80 4.86 -19.24
N ALA A 93 19.51 4.28 -18.08
CA ALA A 93 18.86 2.98 -17.94
C ALA A 93 18.13 2.93 -16.61
N THR A 94 17.28 1.91 -16.46
CA THR A 94 16.73 1.51 -15.17
C THR A 94 17.85 1.29 -14.17
N GLY A 95 17.73 1.87 -12.98
CA GLY A 95 18.75 1.70 -11.97
C GLY A 95 18.48 2.53 -10.72
N SER A 96 19.54 2.63 -9.92
CA SER A 96 19.57 3.52 -8.75
C SER A 96 20.54 4.67 -8.99
N PHE A 97 20.23 5.84 -8.45
CA PHE A 97 21.16 6.95 -8.34
C PHE A 97 21.26 7.43 -6.89
N THR A 98 22.36 8.10 -6.58
CA THR A 98 22.62 8.68 -5.27
C THR A 98 22.89 10.17 -5.38
N LEU A 99 22.43 10.92 -4.39
CA LEU A 99 22.64 12.36 -4.27
C LEU A 99 22.89 12.70 -2.80
N ASP A 100 24.00 13.37 -2.52
CA ASP A 100 24.25 13.89 -1.17
C ASP A 100 23.51 15.22 -1.00
N LEU A 101 22.77 15.34 0.11
CA LEU A 101 22.05 16.52 0.55
C LEU A 101 22.88 17.21 1.65
N PRO A 102 23.48 18.37 1.37
CA PRO A 102 24.32 19.08 2.33
C PRO A 102 23.53 19.47 3.59
N PRO A 103 24.10 19.27 4.80
CA PRO A 103 23.40 19.54 6.05
C PRO A 103 23.00 21.02 6.22
N GLU A 104 23.79 21.95 5.68
CA GLU A 104 23.52 23.39 5.69
C GLU A 104 22.30 23.79 4.87
N LEU A 105 21.87 22.94 3.93
CA LEU A 105 20.66 23.17 3.14
C LEU A 105 19.42 22.54 3.78
N LEU A 106 19.57 21.68 4.80
CA LEU A 106 18.46 21.00 5.45
C LEU A 106 17.88 21.85 6.58
N ARG A 107 16.59 22.15 6.49
CA ARG A 107 15.82 22.86 7.51
C ARG A 107 15.38 21.87 8.59
N THR A 108 15.55 22.26 9.85
CA THR A 108 15.15 21.48 11.04
C THR A 108 13.81 21.92 11.63
N ASP A 109 13.35 23.11 11.24
CA ASP A 109 12.19 23.82 11.78
C ASP A 109 11.06 24.03 10.76
N ALA A 110 11.32 23.71 9.49
CA ALA A 110 10.36 23.83 8.40
C ALA A 110 10.54 22.72 7.36
N ALA A 111 9.49 22.43 6.59
CA ALA A 111 9.56 21.46 5.52
C ALA A 111 10.69 21.75 4.52
N ASN A 112 11.38 20.69 4.12
CA ASN A 112 12.41 20.73 3.09
C ASN A 112 11.78 20.51 1.72
N ASP A 113 12.02 21.45 0.82
CA ASP A 113 11.49 21.41 -0.53
C ASP A 113 12.51 20.80 -1.49
N LEU A 114 12.22 19.61 -2.03
CA LEU A 114 13.08 18.92 -2.99
C LEU A 114 12.36 18.86 -4.33
N VAL A 115 12.80 19.70 -5.26
CA VAL A 115 12.29 19.78 -6.62
C VAL A 115 13.24 19.05 -7.56
N PHE A 116 12.71 18.30 -8.52
CA PHE A 116 13.50 17.75 -9.63
C PHE A 116 13.06 18.42 -10.93
N GLU A 117 13.90 19.28 -11.50
CA GLU A 117 13.67 19.82 -12.85
C GLU A 117 14.10 18.79 -13.90
N GLN A 118 13.31 18.67 -14.96
CA GLN A 118 13.30 17.54 -15.87
C GLN A 118 13.24 18.02 -17.33
N PRO A 119 14.32 18.61 -17.84
CA PRO A 119 14.32 19.25 -19.16
C PRO A 119 14.01 18.28 -20.30
N ASP A 120 14.25 16.98 -20.11
CA ASP A 120 14.09 15.96 -21.15
C ASP A 120 12.72 15.25 -21.11
N ALA A 121 11.78 15.70 -20.26
CA ALA A 121 10.45 15.10 -20.16
C ALA A 121 9.73 15.11 -21.51
N SER A 122 9.26 13.94 -21.92
CA SER A 122 8.72 13.73 -23.27
C SER A 122 7.48 12.84 -23.23
N ARG A 123 6.66 12.91 -24.30
CA ARG A 123 5.52 12.01 -24.42
C ARG A 123 6.02 10.60 -24.74
N PRO A 124 5.39 9.54 -24.19
CA PRO A 124 5.67 8.18 -24.58
C PRO A 124 5.62 8.03 -26.12
N PRO A 125 6.64 7.42 -26.75
CA PRO A 125 6.62 7.22 -28.19
C PRO A 125 5.44 6.32 -28.58
N SER A 126 4.87 6.59 -29.75
CA SER A 126 3.88 5.67 -30.33
C SER A 126 4.63 4.47 -30.88
N ARG A 127 4.33 3.26 -30.39
CA ARG A 127 5.02 2.06 -30.87
C ARG A 127 4.74 1.86 -32.37
N PRO A 128 5.75 1.58 -33.21
CA PRO A 128 5.55 1.27 -34.61
C PRO A 128 4.52 0.14 -34.79
N GLY A 129 3.54 0.35 -35.66
CA GLY A 129 2.46 -0.61 -35.90
C GLY A 129 1.38 -0.69 -34.82
N GLN A 130 1.46 0.12 -33.76
CA GLN A 130 0.37 0.31 -32.81
C GLN A 130 -0.31 1.66 -33.06
N PRO A 131 -1.62 1.77 -32.80
CA PRO A 131 -2.27 3.08 -32.79
C PRO A 131 -1.54 4.02 -31.82
N PRO A 132 -1.53 5.33 -32.10
CA PRO A 132 -0.87 6.31 -31.25
C PRO A 132 -1.21 6.11 -29.79
N SER A 133 -0.19 6.15 -28.94
CA SER A 133 -0.38 6.20 -27.50
C SER A 133 -1.33 7.37 -27.19
N GLY A 134 -2.54 7.07 -26.71
CA GLY A 134 -3.46 8.11 -26.24
C GLY A 134 -2.94 8.84 -25.00
N ASP A 135 -1.80 8.39 -24.44
CA ASP A 135 -1.11 9.05 -23.35
C ASP A 135 -0.44 10.35 -23.84
N THR A 136 -1.01 11.47 -23.40
CA THR A 136 -0.55 12.82 -23.75
C THR A 136 0.40 13.40 -22.70
N ARG A 137 0.62 12.69 -21.59
CA ARG A 137 1.48 13.13 -20.49
C ARG A 137 2.92 13.26 -20.98
N ARG A 138 3.61 14.31 -20.55
CA ARG A 138 5.08 14.40 -20.67
C ARG A 138 5.67 13.72 -19.45
N LEU A 139 6.31 12.58 -19.64
CA LEU A 139 6.89 11.77 -18.58
C LEU A 139 8.41 11.93 -18.61
N ALA A 140 9.05 11.90 -17.45
CA ALA A 140 10.51 11.99 -17.35
C ALA A 140 11.11 10.82 -16.55
N PHE A 141 10.65 10.55 -15.33
CA PHE A 141 11.20 9.47 -14.53
C PHE A 141 10.10 8.73 -13.77
N ALA A 142 10.06 7.40 -13.90
CA ALA A 142 9.21 6.53 -13.13
C ALA A 142 9.90 6.18 -11.81
N TRP A 143 9.44 6.77 -10.71
CA TRP A 143 10.00 6.57 -9.39
C TRP A 143 9.42 5.29 -8.80
N GLN A 144 10.30 4.44 -8.24
CA GLN A 144 9.90 3.22 -7.53
C GLN A 144 10.11 3.40 -6.02
N THR A 145 11.34 3.79 -5.63
CA THR A 145 11.70 4.07 -4.24
C THR A 145 12.62 5.28 -4.12
N LEU A 146 12.56 5.96 -2.98
CA LEU A 146 13.51 7.00 -2.57
C LEU A 146 13.84 6.78 -1.10
N ARG A 147 15.12 6.78 -0.77
CA ARG A 147 15.65 6.58 0.57
C ARG A 147 16.45 7.79 0.98
N LEU A 148 16.32 8.20 2.22
CA LEU A 148 17.14 9.25 2.83
C LEU A 148 17.73 8.69 4.12
N PHE A 149 19.06 8.74 4.25
CA PHE A 149 19.76 8.26 5.42
C PHE A 149 20.99 9.13 5.70
N PRO A 150 21.37 9.32 6.97
CA PRO A 150 22.56 10.09 7.30
C PRO A 150 23.80 9.35 6.78
N VAL A 151 24.75 10.09 6.19
CA VAL A 151 26.08 9.58 5.85
C VAL A 151 27.01 10.02 6.97
N PRO A 152 27.44 9.12 7.88
CA PRO A 152 28.45 9.45 8.85
C PRO A 152 29.71 9.91 8.12
N GLY A 153 30.27 11.07 8.48
CA GLY A 153 31.53 11.53 7.93
C GLY A 153 32.59 10.46 8.16
N VAL A 154 33.05 9.83 7.08
CA VAL A 154 34.07 8.77 6.92
C VAL A 154 34.72 8.25 8.21
N ALA A 155 33.91 7.70 9.11
CA ALA A 155 34.32 6.73 10.10
C ALA A 155 33.54 5.49 9.71
N ALA A 156 34.23 4.61 8.99
CA ALA A 156 33.68 3.40 8.39
C ALA A 156 32.71 2.74 9.37
N THR A 157 31.42 2.84 9.07
CA THR A 157 30.44 1.96 9.67
C THR A 157 30.75 0.62 9.04
N THR A 158 31.56 -0.18 9.73
CA THR A 158 31.69 -1.60 9.43
C THR A 158 30.27 -2.12 9.29
N ALA A 159 29.90 -2.54 8.08
CA ALA A 159 28.73 -3.37 7.91
C ALA A 159 28.84 -4.46 8.99
N PRO A 160 27.79 -4.72 9.78
CA PRO A 160 27.86 -5.71 10.84
C PRO A 160 28.47 -6.96 10.22
N THR A 161 29.65 -7.34 10.72
CA THR A 161 30.44 -8.45 10.20
C THR A 161 29.47 -9.59 10.00
N GLU A 162 29.31 -10.05 8.76
CA GLU A 162 28.39 -11.13 8.41
C GLU A 162 28.74 -12.33 9.28
N GLY A 163 28.05 -12.46 10.41
CA GLY A 163 28.02 -13.70 11.15
C GLY A 163 27.46 -14.71 10.17
N THR A 164 28.21 -15.78 9.93
CA THR A 164 27.89 -16.91 9.06
C THR A 164 26.72 -17.75 9.58
N HIS A 165 25.67 -17.12 10.10
CA HIS A 165 24.41 -17.78 10.34
C HIS A 165 23.75 -18.01 8.98
N ALA A 166 23.44 -19.26 8.69
CA ALA A 166 22.65 -19.61 7.51
C ALA A 166 21.32 -18.84 7.55
N ALA A 167 20.96 -18.20 6.43
CA ALA A 167 19.70 -17.48 6.32
C ALA A 167 18.53 -18.47 6.53
N ILE A 168 17.53 -18.05 7.30
CA ILE A 168 16.33 -18.84 7.54
C ILE A 168 15.32 -18.52 6.45
N THR A 169 14.83 -19.53 5.74
CA THR A 169 13.72 -19.36 4.80
C THR A 169 12.42 -19.25 5.59
N LEU A 170 11.75 -18.11 5.48
CA LEU A 170 10.48 -17.85 6.16
C LEU A 170 9.35 -18.05 5.15
N LEU A 171 8.63 -19.16 5.24
CA LEU A 171 7.42 -19.36 4.45
C LEU A 171 6.26 -18.64 5.12
N ILE A 172 5.52 -17.84 4.34
CA ILE A 172 4.33 -17.10 4.78
C ILE A 172 3.14 -17.61 3.99
N ALA A 173 2.36 -18.50 4.60
CA ALA A 173 1.26 -19.21 3.96
C ALA A 173 -0.09 -18.52 4.20
N GLY A 174 -0.85 -18.27 3.14
CA GLY A 174 -2.18 -17.69 3.23
C GLY A 174 -2.60 -16.93 1.98
N ASN A 175 -3.61 -16.08 2.15
CA ASN A 175 -4.21 -15.32 1.06
C ASN A 175 -3.32 -14.16 0.59
N HIS A 176 -3.89 -13.24 -0.19
CA HIS A 176 -3.17 -12.08 -0.73
C HIS A 176 -2.57 -11.15 0.37
N GLN A 177 -3.06 -11.20 1.61
CA GLN A 177 -2.48 -10.49 2.77
C GLN A 177 -1.14 -11.09 3.18
N ALA A 178 -1.04 -12.43 3.24
CA ALA A 178 0.20 -13.15 3.48
C ALA A 178 1.25 -12.83 2.40
N ARG A 179 0.82 -12.73 1.13
CA ARG A 179 1.68 -12.30 0.02
C ARG A 179 2.24 -10.90 0.23
N GLN A 180 1.40 -9.96 0.66
CA GLN A 180 1.84 -8.60 0.93
C GLN A 180 2.80 -8.54 2.11
N LEU A 181 2.59 -9.39 3.12
CA LEU A 181 3.45 -9.46 4.30
C LEU A 181 4.85 -9.91 3.89
N ALA A 182 4.95 -10.98 3.09
CA ALA A 182 6.22 -11.45 2.54
C ALA A 182 6.95 -10.35 1.74
N ARG A 183 6.21 -9.63 0.88
CA ARG A 183 6.76 -8.50 0.11
C ARG A 183 7.26 -7.37 0.98
N ASN A 184 6.54 -7.01 2.04
CA ASN A 184 6.92 -5.94 2.95
C ASN A 184 8.19 -6.33 3.73
N LEU A 185 8.25 -7.57 4.25
CA LEU A 185 9.41 -8.07 4.99
C LEU A 185 10.65 -8.22 4.11
N ALA A 186 10.50 -8.67 2.86
CA ALA A 186 11.59 -8.81 1.90
C ALA A 186 12.32 -7.49 1.60
N ARG A 187 11.67 -6.35 1.89
CA ARG A 187 12.23 -5.01 1.66
C ARG A 187 13.02 -4.46 2.85
N LEU A 188 12.96 -5.11 4.02
CA LEU A 188 13.65 -4.67 5.22
C LEU A 188 15.13 -5.09 5.17
N ARG A 189 16.03 -4.11 5.08
CA ARG A 189 17.49 -4.35 5.05
C ARG A 189 17.97 -5.03 6.32
N SER A 190 17.38 -4.69 7.46
CA SER A 190 17.64 -5.34 8.76
C SER A 190 17.44 -6.86 8.71
N LEU A 191 16.57 -7.37 7.85
CA LEU A 191 16.29 -8.80 7.67
C LEU A 191 17.14 -9.45 6.55
N SER A 192 17.79 -8.65 5.70
CA SER A 192 18.58 -9.15 4.57
C SER A 192 19.67 -10.11 5.02
N GLY A 193 19.75 -11.27 4.37
CA GLY A 193 20.69 -12.34 4.69
C GLY A 193 20.38 -13.12 5.98
N ARG A 194 19.32 -12.75 6.71
CA ARG A 194 18.90 -13.41 7.97
C ARG A 194 17.58 -14.15 7.81
N LEU A 195 16.59 -13.47 7.24
CA LEU A 195 15.29 -14.03 6.90
C LEU A 195 15.04 -13.87 5.40
N VAL A 196 14.65 -14.95 4.72
CA VAL A 196 14.27 -14.94 3.31
C VAL A 196 12.77 -15.23 3.23
N PRO A 197 11.91 -14.20 3.30
CA PRO A 197 10.47 -14.39 3.26
C PRO A 197 10.00 -14.84 1.87
N ARG A 198 9.17 -15.89 1.82
CA ARG A 198 8.52 -16.41 0.61
C ARG A 198 7.04 -16.60 0.87
N HIS A 199 6.20 -16.20 -0.08
CA HIS A 199 4.75 -16.41 0.02
C HIS A 199 4.40 -17.81 -0.50
N VAL A 200 3.47 -18.48 0.18
CA VAL A 200 2.80 -19.70 -0.29
C VAL A 200 1.30 -19.42 -0.35
N GLY A 201 0.72 -19.50 -1.54
CA GLY A 201 -0.67 -19.19 -1.81
C GLY A 201 -1.67 -20.19 -1.24
N GLU A 202 -2.92 -19.76 -1.06
CA GLU A 202 -4.03 -20.68 -0.79
C GLU A 202 -4.18 -21.67 -1.96
N GLY A 203 -4.18 -22.96 -1.65
CA GLY A 203 -4.25 -24.04 -2.64
C GLY A 203 -2.91 -24.50 -3.22
N GLU A 204 -1.80 -23.82 -2.88
CA GLU A 204 -0.46 -24.34 -3.18
C GLU A 204 -0.07 -25.47 -2.21
N ASP A 205 0.75 -26.41 -2.68
CA ASP A 205 1.22 -27.52 -1.85
C ASP A 205 2.29 -27.04 -0.86
N LEU A 206 1.86 -26.71 0.36
CA LEU A 206 2.75 -26.27 1.42
C LEU A 206 3.78 -27.35 1.81
N ALA A 207 3.43 -28.64 1.71
CA ALA A 207 4.37 -29.71 2.07
C ALA A 207 5.55 -29.73 1.08
N SER A 208 5.25 -29.62 -0.21
CA SER A 208 6.28 -29.48 -1.24
C SER A 208 7.11 -28.20 -1.05
N ALA A 209 6.47 -27.07 -0.73
CA ALA A 209 7.18 -25.81 -0.48
C ALA A 209 8.11 -25.88 0.75
N LEU A 210 7.67 -26.53 1.83
CA LEU A 210 8.47 -26.77 3.03
C LEU A 210 9.65 -27.70 2.76
N ALA A 211 9.43 -28.78 2.00
CA ALA A 211 10.49 -29.70 1.62
C ALA A 211 11.57 -28.99 0.81
N ALA A 212 11.18 -28.24 -0.23
CA ALA A 212 12.10 -27.46 -1.05
C ALA A 212 12.87 -26.40 -0.23
N ALA A 213 12.19 -25.69 0.68
CA ALA A 213 12.85 -24.73 1.56
C ALA A 213 13.83 -25.41 2.55
N GLY A 214 13.51 -26.62 3.02
CA GLY A 214 14.33 -27.39 3.95
C GLY A 214 15.63 -27.91 3.35
N GLU A 215 15.64 -28.13 2.03
CA GLU A 215 16.87 -28.45 1.29
C GLU A 215 17.86 -27.28 1.23
N GLU A 216 17.36 -26.04 1.34
CA GLU A 216 18.20 -24.82 1.33
C GLU A 216 18.73 -24.43 2.71
N GLY A 217 18.08 -24.87 3.80
CA GLY A 217 18.48 -24.52 5.16
C GLY A 217 17.35 -24.57 6.18
N PRO A 218 17.51 -23.89 7.34
CA PRO A 218 16.47 -23.83 8.36
C PRO A 218 15.22 -23.11 7.84
N VAL A 219 14.04 -23.65 8.18
CA VAL A 219 12.74 -23.13 7.71
C VAL A 219 11.85 -22.74 8.88
N ALA A 220 11.20 -21.59 8.76
CA ALA A 220 10.12 -21.17 9.63
C ALA A 220 8.82 -20.98 8.83
N LEU A 221 7.68 -21.10 9.51
CA LEU A 221 6.36 -20.96 8.90
C LEU A 221 5.52 -19.95 9.67
N TRP A 222 5.09 -18.89 9.00
CA TRP A 222 4.00 -18.04 9.46
C TRP A 222 2.75 -18.35 8.61
N SER A 223 1.62 -18.68 9.22
CA SER A 223 0.45 -19.14 8.46
C SER A 223 -0.88 -18.55 8.91
N GLN A 224 -1.78 -18.31 7.96
CA GLN A 224 -3.18 -18.03 8.25
C GLN A 224 -3.96 -19.34 8.45
N PRO A 225 -4.85 -19.44 9.46
CA PRO A 225 -5.72 -20.62 9.61
C PRO A 225 -6.58 -20.92 8.38
N SER A 226 -6.97 -19.88 7.62
CA SER A 226 -7.77 -20.01 6.40
C SER A 226 -7.08 -20.78 5.27
N SER A 227 -5.76 -20.94 5.33
CA SER A 227 -5.02 -21.74 4.35
C SER A 227 -5.42 -23.21 4.34
N GLY A 228 -6.14 -23.68 5.37
CA GLY A 228 -6.56 -25.08 5.51
C GLY A 228 -5.40 -26.04 5.78
N VAL A 229 -4.19 -25.50 5.96
CA VAL A 229 -3.00 -26.33 6.13
C VAL A 229 -2.85 -26.73 7.59
N ALA A 230 -2.83 -28.05 7.82
CA ALA A 230 -2.42 -28.60 9.09
C ALA A 230 -0.96 -28.20 9.36
N ALA A 231 -0.63 -27.93 10.64
CA ALA A 231 0.75 -27.65 11.00
C ALA A 231 1.64 -28.82 10.52
N PRO A 232 2.70 -28.55 9.75
CA PRO A 232 3.52 -29.62 9.19
C PRO A 232 4.14 -30.46 10.29
N GLN A 233 4.20 -31.77 10.08
CA GLN A 233 4.92 -32.70 10.95
C GLN A 233 6.40 -32.69 10.53
N GLY A 234 7.21 -31.87 11.18
CA GLY A 234 8.63 -31.72 10.88
C GLY A 234 9.32 -30.69 11.79
N ALA A 235 10.66 -30.64 11.72
CA ALA A 235 11.45 -29.71 12.52
C ALA A 235 11.43 -28.30 11.89
N LEU A 236 10.36 -27.54 12.12
CA LEU A 236 10.36 -26.10 11.89
C LEU A 236 11.24 -25.41 12.94
N ALA A 237 12.00 -24.40 12.52
CA ALA A 237 12.65 -23.48 13.45
C ALA A 237 11.61 -22.70 14.28
N GLU A 238 10.48 -22.33 13.66
CA GLU A 238 9.35 -21.68 14.30
C GLU A 238 8.07 -21.86 13.48
N GLY A 239 6.93 -21.94 14.18
CA GLY A 239 5.59 -21.85 13.61
C GLY A 239 4.79 -20.76 14.31
N LEU A 240 4.34 -19.73 13.59
CA LEU A 240 3.39 -18.73 14.10
C LEU A 240 2.13 -18.70 13.23
N ARG A 241 0.99 -18.50 13.86
CA ARG A 241 -0.30 -18.29 13.22
C ARG A 241 -0.81 -16.88 13.45
N PHE A 242 -1.35 -16.30 12.39
CA PHE A 242 -1.92 -14.97 12.41
C PHE A 242 -3.26 -14.95 11.67
N PRO A 243 -4.21 -14.09 12.06
CA PRO A 243 -5.54 -14.09 11.47
C PRO A 243 -5.51 -13.58 10.02
N ALA A 244 -6.46 -14.07 9.21
CA ALA A 244 -6.88 -13.35 8.02
C ALA A 244 -7.77 -12.19 8.44
N LEU A 245 -7.43 -10.98 8.01
CA LEU A 245 -8.16 -9.77 8.38
C LEU A 245 -9.35 -9.58 7.43
N GLN A 246 -10.55 -9.52 7.97
CA GLN A 246 -11.78 -9.26 7.20
C GLN A 246 -12.61 -8.24 7.95
N GLY A 247 -13.38 -7.40 7.27
CA GLY A 247 -14.19 -6.37 7.92
C GLY A 247 -15.44 -6.05 7.13
N HIS A 248 -16.54 -6.76 7.41
CA HIS A 248 -17.82 -6.54 6.76
C HIS A 248 -18.65 -5.44 7.44
N LEU A 249 -18.31 -5.07 8.69
CA LEU A 249 -19.08 -4.10 9.48
C LEU A 249 -19.20 -2.72 8.85
N HIS A 250 -18.26 -2.36 7.99
CA HIS A 250 -18.26 -1.11 7.24
C HIS A 250 -19.28 -1.13 6.09
N TRP A 251 -19.66 -2.31 5.59
CA TRP A 251 -20.53 -2.44 4.43
C TRP A 251 -21.63 -3.49 4.65
N PRO A 252 -22.53 -3.28 5.63
CA PRO A 252 -23.62 -4.22 5.96
C PRO A 252 -24.68 -4.37 4.85
N LEU A 253 -24.64 -3.51 3.82
CA LEU A 253 -25.56 -3.55 2.68
C LEU A 253 -24.97 -4.30 1.47
N LEU A 254 -23.78 -4.91 1.61
CA LEU A 254 -23.17 -5.71 0.56
C LEU A 254 -24.05 -6.91 0.19
N ALA A 255 -24.25 -7.10 -1.10
CA ALA A 255 -24.86 -8.29 -1.68
C ALA A 255 -24.37 -8.47 -3.12
N SER A 256 -24.64 -9.61 -3.74
CA SER A 256 -24.36 -9.81 -5.17
C SER A 256 -25.34 -9.03 -6.05
N ASP A 257 -24.82 -8.27 -7.02
CA ASP A 257 -25.62 -7.60 -8.06
C ASP A 257 -25.51 -8.38 -9.38
N PRO A 258 -26.62 -8.88 -9.95
CA PRO A 258 -26.62 -9.68 -11.17
C PRO A 258 -26.16 -8.92 -12.42
N ARG A 259 -26.11 -7.58 -12.38
CA ARG A 259 -25.55 -6.73 -13.44
C ARG A 259 -24.03 -6.80 -13.48
N ASN A 260 -23.39 -7.14 -12.36
CA ASN A 260 -21.93 -7.16 -12.23
C ASN A 260 -21.31 -8.41 -12.88
N ARG A 261 -21.27 -8.41 -14.21
CA ARG A 261 -20.69 -9.47 -15.02
C ARG A 261 -19.38 -9.00 -15.65
N PRO A 262 -18.44 -9.91 -15.94
CA PRO A 262 -17.25 -9.57 -16.73
C PRO A 262 -17.60 -8.81 -18.01
N GLU A 263 -16.92 -7.69 -18.24
CA GLU A 263 -17.04 -6.87 -19.44
C GLU A 263 -15.67 -6.75 -20.12
N ARG A 264 -15.63 -6.45 -21.43
CA ARG A 264 -14.36 -6.30 -22.18
C ARG A 264 -13.41 -5.29 -21.53
N LEU A 265 -13.94 -4.18 -21.03
CA LEU A 265 -13.16 -3.13 -20.36
C LEU A 265 -12.98 -3.39 -18.85
N TRP A 266 -13.80 -4.27 -18.27
CA TRP A 266 -13.81 -4.59 -16.85
C TRP A 266 -13.96 -6.10 -16.64
N PRO A 267 -12.87 -6.88 -16.78
CA PRO A 267 -12.93 -8.35 -16.70
C PRO A 267 -13.46 -8.88 -15.36
N GLY A 268 -13.31 -8.11 -14.28
CA GLY A 268 -13.89 -8.41 -12.96
C GLY A 268 -15.30 -7.86 -12.75
N GLY A 269 -15.93 -7.27 -13.76
CA GLY A 269 -17.15 -6.48 -13.64
C GLY A 269 -16.86 -5.02 -13.29
N ARG A 270 -17.77 -4.13 -13.69
CA ARG A 270 -17.59 -2.67 -13.62
C ARG A 270 -17.41 -2.18 -12.19
N TYR A 271 -18.11 -2.76 -11.22
CA TYR A 271 -18.03 -2.34 -9.82
C TYR A 271 -17.43 -3.44 -8.94
N GLY A 272 -16.34 -4.06 -9.41
CA GLY A 272 -15.40 -4.81 -8.56
C GLY A 272 -15.68 -6.32 -8.38
N GLY A 273 -16.66 -6.89 -9.06
CA GLY A 273 -17.07 -8.28 -8.88
C GLY A 273 -18.10 -8.47 -7.76
N ALA A 274 -18.62 -9.70 -7.59
CA ALA A 274 -19.79 -10.02 -6.77
C ALA A 274 -19.69 -9.65 -5.26
N LEU A 275 -18.52 -9.22 -4.79
CA LEU A 275 -18.21 -8.96 -3.38
C LEU A 275 -18.31 -7.49 -2.95
N TYR A 276 -18.54 -6.54 -3.87
CA TYR A 276 -18.51 -5.09 -3.57
C TYR A 276 -19.75 -4.33 -4.05
N THR A 277 -20.85 -5.04 -4.22
CA THR A 277 -22.11 -4.49 -4.74
C THR A 277 -23.12 -4.23 -3.62
N ASP A 278 -23.98 -3.24 -3.78
CA ASP A 278 -24.93 -2.78 -2.74
C ASP A 278 -26.37 -3.19 -3.12
N ARG A 279 -27.04 -3.92 -2.22
CA ARG A 279 -28.37 -4.49 -2.49
C ARG A 279 -29.45 -3.44 -2.73
N ILE A 280 -29.39 -2.31 -2.04
CA ILE A 280 -30.39 -1.24 -2.12
C ILE A 280 -30.20 -0.50 -3.45
N ALA A 281 -28.96 -0.18 -3.78
CA ALA A 281 -28.63 0.45 -5.05
C ALA A 281 -28.93 -0.45 -6.26
N ALA A 282 -28.73 -1.76 -6.14
CA ALA A 282 -29.14 -2.72 -7.16
C ALA A 282 -30.66 -2.75 -7.36
N GLY A 283 -31.43 -2.72 -6.28
CA GLY A 283 -32.90 -2.65 -6.32
C GLY A 283 -33.41 -1.37 -7.00
N LEU A 284 -32.78 -0.22 -6.74
CA LEU A 284 -33.18 1.08 -7.32
C LEU A 284 -32.78 1.27 -8.78
N ALA A 285 -31.95 0.38 -9.33
CA ALA A 285 -31.49 0.47 -10.72
C ALA A 285 -32.64 0.52 -11.74
N VAL A 286 -33.73 -0.22 -11.48
CA VAL A 286 -34.90 -0.30 -12.38
C VAL A 286 -35.69 1.01 -12.47
N GLU A 287 -35.57 1.89 -11.47
CA GLU A 287 -36.22 3.20 -11.42
C GLU A 287 -35.29 4.34 -11.84
N ALA A 288 -33.98 4.08 -11.94
CA ALA A 288 -32.95 5.11 -12.04
C ALA A 288 -33.14 6.07 -13.22
N GLU A 289 -33.58 5.57 -14.37
CA GLU A 289 -33.80 6.37 -15.59
C GLU A 289 -34.91 7.42 -15.43
N ARG A 290 -35.88 7.18 -14.54
CA ARG A 290 -37.06 8.05 -14.33
C ARG A 290 -36.84 9.10 -13.26
N LEU A 291 -35.80 8.96 -12.44
CA LEU A 291 -35.55 9.80 -11.28
C LEU A 291 -34.38 10.75 -11.54
N LYS A 292 -34.51 12.00 -11.09
CA LYS A 292 -33.39 12.94 -11.02
C LYS A 292 -32.42 12.49 -9.92
N ASP A 293 -31.13 12.81 -10.05
CA ASP A 293 -30.09 12.38 -9.10
C ASP A 293 -30.38 12.73 -7.64
N GLY A 294 -30.92 13.93 -7.38
CA GLY A 294 -31.30 14.31 -6.01
C GLY A 294 -32.41 13.44 -5.41
N GLU A 295 -33.40 13.05 -6.23
CA GLU A 295 -34.49 12.17 -5.78
C GLU A 295 -34.00 10.72 -5.63
N LEU A 296 -33.24 10.23 -6.61
CA LEU A 296 -32.68 8.88 -6.59
C LEU A 296 -31.80 8.66 -5.36
N TYR A 297 -30.92 9.61 -5.04
CA TYR A 297 -30.06 9.53 -3.87
C TYR A 297 -30.83 9.61 -2.55
N ARG A 298 -31.88 10.45 -2.48
CA ARG A 298 -32.74 10.51 -1.28
C ARG A 298 -33.47 9.19 -1.04
N ARG A 299 -34.01 8.56 -2.08
CA ARG A 299 -34.64 7.23 -1.97
C ARG A 299 -33.66 6.16 -1.53
N TYR A 300 -32.45 6.17 -2.11
CA TYR A 300 -31.37 5.28 -1.69
C TYR A 300 -31.07 5.44 -0.19
N LEU A 301 -30.83 6.67 0.29
CA LEU A 301 -30.52 6.90 1.69
C LEU A 301 -31.66 6.45 2.62
N ALA A 302 -32.92 6.73 2.26
CA ALA A 302 -34.07 6.32 3.07
C ALA A 302 -34.16 4.79 3.19
N ALA A 303 -34.10 4.07 2.06
CA ALA A 303 -34.15 2.61 2.03
C ALA A 303 -32.94 1.96 2.73
N SER A 304 -31.75 2.56 2.59
CA SER A 304 -30.55 2.11 3.28
C SER A 304 -30.65 2.28 4.80
N CYS A 305 -31.15 3.42 5.30
CA CYS A 305 -31.36 3.62 6.73
C CYS A 305 -32.35 2.60 7.32
N GLU A 306 -33.47 2.37 6.64
CA GLU A 306 -34.45 1.34 7.05
C GLU A 306 -33.80 -0.06 7.10
N ALA A 307 -33.02 -0.41 6.08
CA ALA A 307 -32.33 -1.69 6.01
C ALA A 307 -31.27 -1.87 7.12
N LEU A 308 -30.61 -0.78 7.54
CA LEU A 308 -29.67 -0.77 8.66
C LEU A 308 -30.38 -0.93 10.00
N ASP A 309 -31.57 -0.32 10.16
CA ASP A 309 -32.39 -0.50 11.37
C ASP A 309 -32.83 -1.96 11.53
N ILE A 310 -33.24 -2.60 10.43
CA ILE A 310 -33.62 -4.02 10.42
C ILE A 310 -32.42 -4.93 10.73
N ALA A 311 -31.23 -4.59 10.25
CA ALA A 311 -30.02 -5.40 10.47
C ALA A 311 -29.59 -5.48 11.95
N GLY A 312 -30.04 -4.54 12.80
CA GLY A 312 -29.73 -4.54 14.22
C GLY A 312 -28.26 -4.24 14.52
N ASP A 313 -27.64 -4.98 15.44
CA ASP A 313 -26.23 -4.80 15.83
C ASP A 313 -25.30 -5.68 14.97
N TRP A 314 -25.18 -5.33 13.68
CA TRP A 314 -24.28 -6.07 12.77
C TRP A 314 -22.80 -5.95 13.18
N ALA A 315 -22.42 -4.86 13.84
CA ALA A 315 -21.05 -4.64 14.29
C ALA A 315 -20.63 -5.69 15.34
N ALA A 316 -21.54 -6.08 16.24
CA ALA A 316 -21.26 -7.15 17.20
C ALA A 316 -20.93 -8.50 16.52
N SER A 317 -21.59 -8.81 15.40
CA SER A 317 -21.30 -10.05 14.64
C SER A 317 -19.91 -10.03 14.01
N ASP A 318 -19.48 -8.91 13.42
CA ASP A 318 -18.13 -8.76 12.89
C ASP A 318 -17.05 -8.79 13.98
N PHE A 319 -17.29 -8.16 15.14
CA PHE A 319 -16.34 -8.24 16.26
C PHE A 319 -16.19 -9.68 16.77
N ALA A 320 -17.29 -10.42 16.89
CA ALA A 320 -17.24 -11.83 17.24
C ALA A 320 -16.49 -12.66 16.18
N ALA A 321 -16.67 -12.33 14.88
CA ALA A 321 -15.94 -12.99 13.80
C ALA A 321 -14.42 -12.74 13.87
N TRP A 322 -13.98 -11.54 14.26
CA TRP A 322 -12.55 -11.24 14.49
C TRP A 322 -11.99 -12.07 15.64
N GLU A 323 -12.69 -12.11 16.77
CA GLU A 323 -12.28 -12.90 17.93
C GLU A 323 -12.21 -14.40 17.57
N GLN A 324 -13.17 -14.89 16.79
CA GLN A 324 -13.18 -16.27 16.32
C GLN A 324 -12.02 -16.58 15.36
N ALA A 325 -11.70 -15.66 14.43
CA ALA A 325 -10.57 -15.81 13.51
C ALA A 325 -9.22 -15.88 14.24
N GLU A 326 -9.13 -15.29 15.44
CA GLU A 326 -7.92 -15.25 16.27
C GLU A 326 -7.84 -16.36 17.32
N ALA A 327 -8.92 -17.10 17.56
CA ALA A 327 -9.00 -18.10 18.64
C ALA A 327 -7.86 -19.15 18.59
N GLY A 328 -7.39 -19.49 17.39
CA GLY A 328 -6.30 -20.44 17.14
C GLY A 328 -4.99 -19.79 16.67
N CYS A 329 -4.81 -18.48 16.84
CA CYS A 329 -3.63 -17.73 16.43
C CYS A 329 -2.76 -17.33 17.63
N GLU A 330 -1.43 -17.38 17.45
CA GLU A 330 -0.48 -16.76 18.39
C GLU A 330 -0.52 -15.22 18.32
N ILE A 331 -0.89 -14.68 17.16
CA ILE A 331 -1.08 -13.25 16.96
C ILE A 331 -2.56 -12.91 17.10
N ARG A 332 -2.86 -11.95 17.97
CA ARG A 332 -4.21 -11.46 18.26
C ARG A 332 -4.20 -9.93 18.22
N VAL A 333 -5.08 -9.34 17.42
CA VAL A 333 -5.16 -7.90 17.15
C VAL A 333 -6.61 -7.38 17.14
N ALA A 334 -7.61 -8.23 17.37
CA ALA A 334 -9.02 -7.86 17.30
C ALA A 334 -9.40 -6.75 18.30
N ALA A 335 -8.87 -6.82 19.52
CA ALA A 335 -9.14 -5.83 20.56
C ALA A 335 -8.56 -4.45 20.18
N GLU A 336 -7.32 -4.43 19.69
CA GLU A 336 -6.63 -3.22 19.22
C GLU A 336 -7.31 -2.64 17.98
N MET A 337 -7.70 -3.48 17.01
CA MET A 337 -8.48 -3.06 15.85
C MET A 337 -9.78 -2.39 16.28
N ARG A 338 -10.53 -2.99 17.20
CA ARG A 338 -11.78 -2.41 17.74
C ARG A 338 -11.53 -1.06 18.41
N ALA A 339 -10.45 -0.92 19.18
CA ALA A 339 -10.09 0.34 19.83
C ALA A 339 -9.71 1.44 18.83
N MET A 340 -9.19 1.07 17.67
CA MET A 340 -8.69 2.00 16.65
C MET A 340 -9.71 2.34 15.56
N MET A 341 -10.74 1.51 15.38
CA MET A 341 -11.76 1.66 14.34
C MET A 341 -12.32 3.08 14.22
N ARG A 342 -12.60 3.72 15.35
CA ARG A 342 -13.16 5.08 15.38
C ARG A 342 -12.19 6.13 14.85
N ARG A 343 -10.87 5.93 14.99
CA ARG A 343 -9.85 6.96 14.71
C ARG A 343 -9.11 6.74 13.39
N ALA A 344 -9.20 5.56 12.80
CA ALA A 344 -8.50 5.25 11.57
C ALA A 344 -9.27 4.25 10.69
N PRO A 345 -9.11 4.34 9.35
CA PRO A 345 -9.62 3.31 8.45
C PRO A 345 -8.95 1.97 8.74
N LEU A 346 -9.75 0.93 8.95
CA LEU A 346 -9.24 -0.44 9.13
C LEU A 346 -9.23 -1.23 7.82
N PHE A 347 -10.10 -0.92 6.87
CA PHE A 347 -10.26 -1.69 5.63
C PHE A 347 -10.51 -0.75 4.45
N ASN A 348 -9.86 -1.02 3.33
CA ASN A 348 -10.18 -0.39 2.04
C ASN A 348 -11.34 -1.12 1.34
N ALA A 349 -11.43 -2.44 1.54
CA ALA A 349 -12.53 -3.28 1.11
C ALA A 349 -12.68 -4.46 2.10
N PRO A 350 -13.78 -5.24 2.10
CA PRO A 350 -14.04 -6.29 3.09
C PRO A 350 -12.87 -7.23 3.40
N ASN A 351 -12.05 -7.59 2.41
CA ASN A 351 -10.90 -8.49 2.57
C ASN A 351 -9.55 -7.78 2.41
N ASP A 352 -9.56 -6.46 2.22
CA ASP A 352 -8.38 -5.64 1.93
C ASP A 352 -8.13 -4.70 3.12
N PRO A 353 -7.34 -5.12 4.13
CA PRO A 353 -7.04 -4.27 5.28
C PRO A 353 -6.30 -3.00 4.85
N ALA A 354 -6.68 -1.88 5.47
CA ALA A 354 -5.91 -0.66 5.43
C ALA A 354 -4.57 -0.85 6.17
N GLY A 355 -3.70 0.16 6.13
CA GLY A 355 -2.35 0.05 6.69
C GLY A 355 -2.34 -0.29 8.18
N VAL A 356 -3.37 0.17 8.90
CA VAL A 356 -3.44 0.09 10.36
C VAL A 356 -3.56 -1.36 10.89
N PRO A 357 -4.57 -2.18 10.54
CA PRO A 357 -4.60 -3.58 10.99
C PRO A 357 -3.41 -4.40 10.53
N PHE A 358 -2.94 -4.12 9.31
CA PHE A 358 -1.79 -4.82 8.75
C PHE A 358 -0.50 -4.53 9.53
N HIS A 359 -0.35 -3.29 10.00
CA HIS A 359 0.74 -2.88 10.88
C HIS A 359 0.69 -3.59 12.23
N LEU A 360 -0.49 -3.71 12.84
CA LEU A 360 -0.66 -4.45 14.10
C LEU A 360 -0.19 -5.91 13.95
N VAL A 361 -0.62 -6.61 12.90
CA VAL A 361 -0.22 -8.01 12.66
C VAL A 361 1.28 -8.12 12.41
N THR A 362 1.84 -7.24 11.56
CA THR A 362 3.27 -7.31 11.20
C THR A 362 4.16 -7.02 12.41
N GLU A 363 3.84 -6.00 13.21
CA GLU A 363 4.57 -5.71 14.43
C GLU A 363 4.48 -6.86 15.44
N ALA A 364 3.30 -7.43 15.62
CA ALA A 364 3.11 -8.54 16.55
C ALA A 364 3.93 -9.77 16.12
N LEU A 365 3.97 -10.10 14.82
CA LEU A 365 4.81 -11.16 14.28
C LEU A 365 6.31 -10.90 14.51
N LEU A 366 6.79 -9.71 14.15
CA LEU A 366 8.19 -9.32 14.35
C LEU A 366 8.57 -9.31 15.84
N ARG A 367 7.67 -8.91 16.74
CA ARG A 367 7.91 -8.95 18.19
C ARG A 367 7.93 -10.37 18.73
N ARG A 368 7.05 -11.23 18.22
CA ARG A 368 6.82 -12.59 18.73
C ARG A 368 7.89 -13.57 18.26
N THR A 369 8.43 -13.38 17.05
CA THR A 369 9.39 -14.32 16.48
C THR A 369 10.66 -14.44 17.32
N SER A 370 11.11 -15.68 17.47
CA SER A 370 12.35 -16.10 18.12
C SER A 370 13.51 -16.23 17.12
N LEU A 371 13.24 -16.09 15.82
CA LEU A 371 14.22 -16.24 14.74
C LEU A 371 15.24 -15.10 14.68
N LEU A 372 14.97 -13.99 15.38
CA LEU A 372 15.79 -12.78 15.39
C LEU A 372 16.28 -12.49 16.81
N ASP A 373 17.57 -12.16 16.94
CA ASP A 373 18.06 -11.54 18.17
C ASP A 373 17.36 -10.20 18.44
N ALA A 374 17.40 -9.75 19.69
CA ALA A 374 16.69 -8.55 20.12
C ALA A 374 17.13 -7.30 19.35
N SER A 375 18.40 -7.17 18.98
CA SER A 375 18.93 -5.98 18.31
C SER A 375 18.46 -5.89 16.86
N VAL A 376 18.48 -7.02 16.13
CA VAL A 376 17.98 -7.12 14.76
C VAL A 376 16.46 -6.92 14.73
N ARG A 377 15.75 -7.48 15.71
CA ARG A 377 14.30 -7.34 15.85
C ARG A 377 13.88 -5.87 16.01
N GLU A 378 14.52 -5.13 16.91
CA GLU A 378 14.22 -3.71 17.10
C GLU A 378 14.58 -2.88 15.86
N ALA A 379 15.68 -3.20 15.19
CA ALA A 379 16.03 -2.55 13.93
C ALA A 379 14.97 -2.82 12.83
N ALA A 380 14.47 -4.05 12.72
CA ALA A 380 13.43 -4.42 11.78
C ALA A 380 12.08 -3.76 12.08
N LEU A 381 11.70 -3.67 13.36
CA LEU A 381 10.50 -2.96 13.77
C LEU A 381 10.58 -1.46 13.42
N GLU A 382 11.70 -0.82 13.70
CA GLU A 382 11.89 0.60 13.38
C GLU A 382 11.91 0.86 11.88
N GLU A 383 12.63 0.03 11.11
CA GLU A 383 12.64 0.11 9.64
C GLU A 383 11.23 -0.12 9.08
N TYR A 384 10.48 -1.08 9.61
CA TYR A 384 9.11 -1.35 9.22
C TYR A 384 8.17 -0.17 9.53
N ARG A 385 8.25 0.42 10.73
CA ARG A 385 7.47 1.62 11.09
C ARG A 385 7.71 2.78 10.13
N GLN A 386 8.97 3.02 9.79
CA GLN A 386 9.34 4.07 8.83
C GLN A 386 8.79 3.76 7.43
N ALA A 387 8.97 2.52 6.96
CA ALA A 387 8.51 2.07 5.66
C ALA A 387 6.98 2.06 5.51
N SER A 388 6.26 1.75 6.59
CA SER A 388 4.79 1.67 6.62
C SER A 388 4.12 2.98 7.01
N ARG A 389 4.88 4.02 7.38
CA ARG A 389 4.32 5.33 7.73
C ARG A 389 3.58 5.91 6.53
N GLY A 390 2.28 6.16 6.69
CA GLY A 390 1.42 6.64 5.61
C GLY A 390 0.99 5.58 4.61
N TRP A 391 1.38 4.32 4.80
CA TRP A 391 0.90 3.27 3.91
C TRP A 391 -0.62 3.09 4.09
N LEU A 392 -1.36 3.22 2.98
CA LEU A 392 -2.83 3.14 3.01
C LEU A 392 -3.36 1.71 3.10
N GLY A 393 -2.48 0.71 3.06
CA GLY A 393 -2.85 -0.70 3.10
C GLY A 393 -3.03 -1.32 1.72
N LEU A 394 -3.72 -2.46 1.71
CA LEU A 394 -3.98 -3.24 0.51
C LEU A 394 -5.04 -2.58 -0.37
N SER A 395 -4.85 -2.68 -1.69
CA SER A 395 -5.80 -2.19 -2.69
C SER A 395 -6.20 -0.73 -2.46
N CYS A 396 -5.29 0.12 -2.01
CA CYS A 396 -5.63 1.51 -1.66
C CYS A 396 -6.11 2.36 -2.84
N THR A 397 -5.92 1.90 -4.08
CA THR A 397 -6.51 2.48 -5.31
C THR A 397 -7.95 2.03 -5.56
N ARG A 398 -8.48 1.12 -4.73
CA ARG A 398 -9.83 0.56 -4.74
C ARG A 398 -10.37 0.51 -3.30
N GLN A 399 -10.96 1.61 -2.90
CA GLN A 399 -11.64 1.78 -1.62
C GLN A 399 -13.15 1.70 -1.85
N THR A 400 -13.80 0.70 -1.27
CA THR A 400 -15.27 0.59 -1.28
C THR A 400 -15.84 1.73 -0.45
N PRO A 401 -16.64 2.64 -1.04
CA PRO A 401 -17.11 3.81 -0.31
C PRO A 401 -17.95 3.45 0.91
N LEU A 402 -17.75 4.20 2.00
CA LEU A 402 -18.44 3.96 3.25
C LEU A 402 -19.77 4.72 3.29
N HIS A 403 -20.85 4.01 3.64
CA HIS A 403 -22.16 4.65 3.78
C HIS A 403 -22.15 5.67 4.95
N PRO A 404 -22.56 6.93 4.75
CA PRO A 404 -22.49 7.97 5.79
C PRO A 404 -23.22 7.60 7.08
N GLU A 405 -24.39 6.98 6.97
CA GLU A 405 -25.13 6.48 8.13
C GLU A 405 -24.41 5.35 8.89
N VAL A 406 -23.67 4.48 8.18
CA VAL A 406 -22.84 3.44 8.82
C VAL A 406 -21.69 4.10 9.56
N ALA A 407 -21.00 5.06 8.93
CA ALA A 407 -19.94 5.84 9.57
C ALA A 407 -20.43 6.55 10.84
N ARG A 408 -21.61 7.17 10.77
CA ARG A 408 -22.26 7.84 11.91
C ARG A 408 -22.58 6.88 13.05
N ARG A 409 -23.20 5.72 12.76
CA ARG A 409 -23.57 4.72 13.77
C ARG A 409 -22.37 4.07 14.45
N LEU A 410 -21.28 3.86 13.69
CA LEU A 410 -20.02 3.35 14.23
C LEU A 410 -19.19 4.43 14.95
N GLY A 411 -19.58 5.70 14.85
CA GLY A 411 -18.88 6.82 15.47
C GLY A 411 -17.45 7.00 14.94
N LEU A 412 -17.29 6.93 13.61
CA LEU A 412 -16.01 7.09 12.93
C LEU A 412 -15.65 8.57 12.79
N ASP A 413 -14.49 8.94 13.32
CA ASP A 413 -13.99 10.32 13.32
C ASP A 413 -13.32 10.71 11.99
N TRP A 414 -12.96 9.71 11.18
CA TRP A 414 -12.18 9.88 9.94
C TRP A 414 -13.04 9.84 8.66
N CYS A 415 -14.35 9.60 8.77
CA CYS A 415 -15.26 9.49 7.64
C CYS A 415 -16.55 10.27 7.86
N ASP A 416 -16.88 11.10 6.89
CA ASP A 416 -18.11 11.87 6.79
C ASP A 416 -18.74 11.74 5.39
N GLY A 417 -19.78 12.53 5.10
CA GLY A 417 -20.46 12.51 3.80
C GLY A 417 -19.65 13.05 2.62
N ASP A 418 -18.61 13.85 2.89
CA ASP A 418 -17.77 14.51 1.88
C ASP A 418 -16.44 13.77 1.66
N THR A 419 -16.19 12.74 2.48
CA THR A 419 -15.03 11.88 2.34
C THR A 419 -14.98 11.24 0.95
N CYS A 420 -13.84 11.42 0.28
CA CYS A 420 -13.61 10.91 -1.06
C CYS A 420 -12.81 9.61 -1.02
N PHE A 421 -13.30 8.59 -1.73
CA PHE A 421 -12.72 7.26 -1.82
C PHE A 421 -12.08 7.05 -3.19
N ALA A 422 -10.94 6.36 -3.22
CA ALA A 422 -10.27 6.00 -4.45
C ALA A 422 -10.99 4.82 -5.14
N TRP A 423 -11.26 4.92 -6.45
CA TRP A 423 -11.86 3.83 -7.22
C TRP A 423 -11.23 3.73 -8.61
N PHE A 424 -10.26 2.82 -8.77
CA PHE A 424 -9.53 2.57 -10.02
C PHE A 424 -9.04 3.87 -10.70
N GLY A 425 -8.31 4.72 -9.95
CA GLY A 425 -7.80 6.00 -10.46
C GLY A 425 -8.78 7.18 -10.35
N ASN A 426 -10.05 6.91 -10.05
CA ASN A 426 -11.04 7.95 -9.76
C ASN A 426 -11.04 8.31 -8.27
N ARG A 427 -11.57 9.49 -7.94
CA ARG A 427 -11.88 9.90 -6.56
C ARG A 427 -13.30 10.43 -6.51
N TRP A 428 -14.14 9.80 -5.69
CA TRP A 428 -15.55 10.17 -5.55
C TRP A 428 -15.97 10.17 -4.09
N THR A 429 -16.87 11.08 -3.75
CA THR A 429 -17.68 10.98 -2.54
C THR A 429 -18.58 9.75 -2.60
N PHE A 430 -19.11 9.33 -1.45
CA PHE A 430 -20.09 8.25 -1.40
C PHE A 430 -21.30 8.51 -2.32
N ARG A 431 -21.82 9.75 -2.31
CA ARG A 431 -22.96 10.16 -3.15
C ARG A 431 -22.68 9.98 -4.63
N GLU A 432 -21.52 10.47 -5.09
CA GLU A 432 -21.12 10.36 -6.50
C GLU A 432 -20.94 8.91 -6.92
N TYR A 433 -20.27 8.10 -6.10
CA TYR A 433 -20.12 6.68 -6.38
C TYR A 433 -21.48 5.99 -6.49
N MET A 434 -22.40 6.21 -5.53
CA MET A 434 -23.70 5.53 -5.53
C MET A 434 -24.57 5.92 -6.70
N LEU A 435 -24.61 7.20 -7.09
CA LEU A 435 -25.35 7.63 -8.28
C LEU A 435 -24.80 6.98 -9.56
N ARG A 436 -23.47 6.91 -9.69
CA ARG A 436 -22.82 6.23 -10.82
C ARG A 436 -23.13 4.73 -10.81
N TYR A 437 -23.04 4.09 -9.65
CA TYR A 437 -23.30 2.66 -9.47
C TYR A 437 -24.76 2.28 -9.77
N ILE A 438 -25.73 3.02 -9.21
CA ILE A 438 -27.17 2.80 -9.46
C ILE A 438 -27.47 2.92 -10.95
N ARG A 439 -26.98 3.99 -11.60
CA ARG A 439 -27.11 4.23 -13.05
C ARG A 439 -26.24 3.33 -13.92
N TRP A 440 -25.41 2.48 -13.31
CA TRP A 440 -24.44 1.63 -13.99
C TRP A 440 -23.51 2.40 -14.93
N GLN A 441 -23.07 3.60 -14.57
CA GLN A 441 -22.20 4.43 -15.43
C GLN A 441 -20.79 3.83 -15.54
N PRO A 442 -20.10 3.99 -16.70
CA PRO A 442 -18.69 3.67 -16.81
C PRO A 442 -17.85 4.66 -15.99
N TRP A 443 -16.64 4.25 -15.63
CA TRP A 443 -15.67 5.11 -14.96
C TRP A 443 -14.41 5.31 -15.79
N ALA A 444 -13.77 6.47 -15.57
CA ALA A 444 -12.58 6.86 -16.32
C ALA A 444 -11.39 5.98 -15.92
N ARG A 445 -10.61 5.56 -16.92
CA ARG A 445 -9.36 4.82 -16.69
C ARG A 445 -8.22 5.78 -16.42
#